data_AF-A0A2E8H209-F1
#
_entry.id   AF-A0A2E8H209-F1
#
_cell.length_a   1.000
_cell.length_b   1.000
_cell.length_c   1.000
_cell.angle_alpha   90.00
_cell.angle_beta   90.00
_cell.angle_gamma   90.00
#
_symmetry.space_group_name_H-M   'P 1'
#
loop_
_entity.id
_entity.type
_entity.pdbx_description
1 polymer ?
#
loop_
_entity_poly.entity_id
_entity_poly.type
_entity_poly.pdbx_seq_one_letter_code
_entity_poly.pdbx_strand_id
1 'polypeptide(L)'
;MHTIDGDLVLPQRGWLELPPRPCYLRQRFQMRLQLTTDTEPVEIELEELKAQIAAGRVPPKALIQCRVLTNDEWWPMEDLNIFHKYCPVEHPRGPRLVARLERERARAEKEKEKQDQMFKEMLALEGAITEGTLMHDSYELADLSQIVTAPGVSGATRLIVLPSFAGEVVLTFVCVGSSVEIEIAERELSTWYASMAQSLAPKDNPELADRVVELSKVKKKKATLDLEQLPEGARAWSTFVSIAESAGDYTFQLAPDIAMMDGTGYRHQVRNGKTIMDVEWSNLQGDIPQVRLIDTYDEWCGLAGLS
;
A
#
# COMPACT_ATOMS: atom_id res chain seq x y z
N MET A 1 -16.25 45.50 -7.52
CA MET A 1 -17.69 45.21 -7.56
C MET A 1 -17.97 44.45 -8.84
N HIS A 2 -17.82 43.13 -8.79
CA HIS A 2 -18.32 42.14 -9.73
C HIS A 2 -18.19 40.83 -8.95
N THR A 3 -19.25 40.54 -8.19
CA THR A 3 -19.49 39.26 -7.54
C THR A 3 -19.82 38.25 -8.63
N ILE A 4 -19.04 37.18 -8.70
CA ILE A 4 -19.44 35.94 -9.38
C ILE A 4 -19.70 34.96 -8.24
N ASP A 5 -20.98 34.91 -7.84
CA ASP A 5 -21.54 33.77 -7.13
C ASP A 5 -21.45 32.57 -8.07
N GLY A 6 -20.55 31.66 -7.74
CA GLY A 6 -20.38 30.37 -8.40
C GLY A 6 -20.51 29.29 -7.35
N ASP A 7 -21.75 29.03 -6.94
CA ASP A 7 -22.10 27.83 -6.20
C ASP A 7 -21.57 26.61 -6.98
N LEU A 8 -20.54 25.98 -6.42
CA LEU A 8 -20.11 24.65 -6.81
C LEU A 8 -21.21 23.67 -6.40
N VAL A 9 -22.21 23.55 -7.27
CA VAL A 9 -23.18 22.46 -7.25
C VAL A 9 -22.38 21.18 -7.47
N LEU A 10 -22.04 20.51 -6.37
CA LEU A 10 -21.59 19.12 -6.40
C LEU A 10 -22.60 18.34 -7.25
N PRO A 11 -22.19 17.63 -8.30
CA PRO A 11 -23.11 16.77 -9.02
C PRO A 11 -23.61 15.75 -8.00
N GLN A 12 -24.90 15.88 -7.64
CA GLN A 12 -25.61 14.81 -6.96
C GLN A 12 -25.32 13.56 -7.80
N ARG A 13 -24.63 12.60 -7.20
CA ARG A 13 -24.54 11.24 -7.73
C ARG A 13 -25.98 10.73 -7.74
N GLY A 14 -26.69 11.04 -8.83
CA GLY A 14 -27.79 10.25 -9.29
C GLY A 14 -27.21 8.86 -9.43
N TRP A 15 -27.52 8.01 -8.47
CA TRP A 15 -27.49 6.59 -8.69
C TRP A 15 -28.31 6.41 -9.96
N LEU A 16 -27.63 6.20 -11.08
CA LEU A 16 -28.22 5.51 -12.21
C LEU A 16 -28.76 4.23 -11.59
N GLU A 17 -30.05 4.24 -11.30
CA GLU A 17 -30.83 3.03 -11.13
C GLU A 17 -30.63 2.28 -12.44
N LEU A 18 -29.57 1.47 -12.46
CA LEU A 18 -29.41 0.44 -13.43
C LEU A 18 -30.74 -0.30 -13.41
N PRO A 19 -31.46 -0.41 -14.56
CA PRO A 19 -32.67 -1.20 -14.59
C PRO A 19 -32.33 -2.54 -13.96
N PRO A 20 -33.18 -3.10 -13.06
CA PRO A 20 -32.89 -4.35 -12.39
C PRO A 20 -32.46 -5.31 -13.48
N ARG A 21 -31.18 -5.72 -13.42
CA ARG A 21 -30.62 -6.65 -14.41
C ARG A 21 -31.64 -7.78 -14.50
N PRO A 22 -32.18 -8.10 -15.68
CA PRO A 22 -33.06 -9.24 -15.79
C PRO A 22 -32.28 -10.39 -15.17
N CYS A 23 -32.85 -11.01 -14.15
CA CYS A 23 -32.37 -12.25 -13.60
C CYS A 23 -32.52 -13.33 -14.68
N TYR A 24 -31.62 -13.28 -15.67
CA TYR A 24 -31.36 -14.34 -16.61
C TYR A 24 -30.84 -15.49 -15.76
N LEU A 25 -31.76 -16.42 -15.45
CA LEU A 25 -31.57 -17.85 -15.15
C LEU A 25 -32.66 -18.35 -14.19
N ARG A 26 -33.93 -18.23 -14.58
CA ARG A 26 -34.87 -19.35 -14.42
C ARG A 26 -34.85 -20.21 -15.68
N GLN A 27 -33.65 -20.58 -16.14
CA GLN A 27 -33.57 -21.79 -16.96
C GLN A 27 -33.76 -22.94 -15.97
N ARG A 28 -34.83 -23.71 -16.16
CA ARG A 28 -34.94 -25.03 -15.52
C ARG A 28 -33.68 -25.79 -15.92
N PHE A 29 -32.75 -25.95 -14.97
CA PHE A 29 -31.62 -26.84 -15.14
C PHE A 29 -32.19 -28.26 -15.19
N GLN A 30 -32.54 -28.72 -16.38
CA GLN A 30 -32.96 -30.10 -16.58
C GLN A 30 -31.73 -30.98 -16.41
N MET A 31 -31.74 -31.78 -15.35
CA MET A 31 -30.74 -32.80 -15.10
C MET A 31 -31.38 -34.14 -15.27
N ARG A 32 -30.64 -35.12 -15.78
CA ARG A 32 -31.12 -36.49 -15.91
C ARG A 32 -30.42 -37.32 -14.86
N LEU A 33 -31.18 -37.96 -13.99
CA LEU A 33 -30.69 -38.83 -12.92
C LEU A 33 -31.06 -40.27 -13.23
N GLN A 34 -30.09 -41.16 -13.06
CA GLN A 34 -30.25 -42.59 -13.25
C GLN A 34 -29.72 -43.30 -12.00
N LEU A 35 -30.60 -43.97 -11.24
CA LEU A 35 -30.26 -44.54 -9.93
C LEU A 35 -29.38 -45.79 -10.06
N THR A 36 -29.64 -46.61 -11.08
CA THR A 36 -28.82 -47.76 -11.49
C THR A 36 -28.77 -47.83 -13.03
N THR A 37 -27.77 -48.51 -13.60
CA THR A 37 -27.61 -48.68 -15.05
C THR A 37 -28.84 -49.29 -15.75
N ASP A 38 -29.68 -50.00 -14.98
CA ASP A 38 -30.85 -50.72 -15.48
C ASP A 38 -32.16 -49.91 -15.31
N THR A 39 -32.09 -48.72 -14.69
CA THR A 39 -33.24 -47.82 -14.53
C THR A 39 -33.29 -46.78 -15.64
N GLU A 40 -34.50 -46.40 -16.07
CA GLU A 40 -34.67 -45.30 -17.01
C GLU A 40 -34.25 -43.96 -16.38
N PRO A 41 -33.52 -43.10 -17.12
CA PRO A 41 -33.21 -41.74 -16.68
C PRO A 41 -34.46 -40.90 -16.41
N VAL A 42 -34.52 -40.29 -15.23
CA VAL A 42 -35.60 -39.38 -14.83
C VAL A 42 -35.10 -37.93 -14.88
N GLU A 43 -35.91 -37.02 -15.41
CA GLU A 43 -35.62 -35.59 -15.31
C GLU A 43 -35.85 -35.10 -13.87
N ILE A 44 -34.86 -34.42 -13.31
CA ILE A 44 -34.89 -33.91 -11.94
C ILE A 44 -34.39 -32.47 -11.89
N GLU A 45 -35.04 -31.64 -11.07
CA GLU A 45 -34.59 -30.28 -10.78
C GLU A 45 -33.54 -30.28 -9.66
N LEU A 46 -32.74 -29.21 -9.56
CA LEU A 46 -31.62 -29.14 -8.60
C LEU A 46 -32.02 -29.20 -7.13
N GLU A 47 -33.10 -28.53 -6.75
CA GLU A 47 -33.57 -28.57 -5.38
C GLU A 47 -34.16 -29.94 -5.01
N GLU A 48 -34.82 -30.59 -5.97
CA GLU A 48 -35.30 -31.95 -5.79
C GLU A 48 -34.15 -32.95 -5.65
N LEU A 49 -33.12 -32.83 -6.49
CA LEU A 49 -31.91 -33.65 -6.39
C LEU A 49 -31.24 -33.51 -5.01
N LYS A 50 -31.06 -32.28 -4.52
CA LYS A 50 -30.50 -32.03 -3.18
C LYS A 50 -31.34 -32.68 -2.09
N ALA A 51 -32.66 -32.56 -2.17
CA ALA A 51 -33.58 -33.18 -1.21
C ALA A 51 -33.49 -34.72 -1.24
N GLN A 52 -33.39 -35.32 -2.43
CA GLN A 52 -33.25 -36.77 -2.58
C GLN A 52 -31.89 -37.30 -2.07
N ILE A 53 -30.79 -36.54 -2.28
CA ILE A 53 -29.48 -36.86 -1.70
C ILE A 53 -29.53 -36.78 -0.17
N ALA A 54 -30.08 -35.70 0.38
CA ALA A 54 -30.22 -35.50 1.82
C ALA A 54 -31.09 -36.58 2.47
N ALA A 55 -32.12 -37.05 1.76
CA ALA A 55 -32.96 -38.17 2.17
C ALA A 55 -32.31 -39.56 1.99
N GLY A 56 -31.07 -39.64 1.48
CA GLY A 56 -30.36 -40.90 1.26
C GLY A 56 -30.91 -41.77 0.12
N ARG A 57 -31.74 -41.19 -0.77
CA ARG A 57 -32.38 -41.92 -1.88
C ARG A 57 -31.49 -42.04 -3.12
N VAL A 58 -30.47 -41.19 -3.22
CA VAL A 58 -29.51 -41.20 -4.33
C VAL A 58 -28.25 -41.94 -3.88
N PRO A 59 -27.92 -43.11 -4.45
CA PRO A 59 -26.68 -43.81 -4.11
C PRO A 59 -25.46 -43.12 -4.75
N PRO A 60 -24.24 -43.32 -4.21
CA PRO A 60 -23.01 -42.72 -4.74
C PRO A 60 -22.71 -43.10 -6.20
N LYS A 61 -23.11 -44.32 -6.59
CA LYS A 61 -22.95 -44.86 -7.96
C LYS A 61 -24.07 -44.46 -8.91
N ALA A 62 -25.09 -43.72 -8.46
CA ALA A 62 -26.08 -43.16 -9.38
C ALA A 62 -25.38 -42.27 -10.40
N LEU A 63 -25.91 -42.24 -11.62
CA LEU A 63 -25.37 -41.43 -12.70
C LEU A 63 -26.21 -40.18 -12.87
N ILE A 64 -25.54 -39.06 -13.12
CA ILE A 64 -26.18 -37.80 -13.45
C ILE A 64 -25.60 -37.20 -14.73
N GLN A 65 -26.47 -36.63 -15.54
CA GLN A 65 -26.14 -35.91 -16.76
C GLN A 65 -26.68 -34.48 -16.66
N CYS A 66 -25.80 -33.50 -16.79
CA CYS A 66 -26.12 -32.09 -16.73
C CYS A 66 -25.10 -31.26 -17.50
N ARG A 67 -25.57 -30.37 -18.38
CA ARG A 67 -24.71 -29.45 -19.14
C ARG A 67 -23.72 -28.65 -18.28
N VAL A 68 -24.14 -28.22 -17.08
CA VAL A 68 -23.33 -27.34 -16.23
C VAL A 68 -22.38 -28.09 -15.31
N LEU A 69 -22.79 -29.26 -14.81
CA LEU A 69 -21.99 -30.02 -13.85
C LEU A 69 -21.10 -31.06 -14.51
N THR A 70 -21.58 -31.67 -15.59
CA THR A 70 -20.94 -32.82 -16.25
C THR A 70 -20.72 -32.63 -17.74
N ASN A 71 -21.02 -31.44 -18.30
CA ASN A 71 -20.91 -31.13 -19.73
C ASN A 71 -21.67 -32.13 -20.62
N ASP A 72 -22.89 -32.47 -20.22
CA ASP A 72 -23.76 -33.45 -20.89
C ASP A 72 -23.20 -34.89 -20.94
N GLU A 73 -22.20 -35.22 -20.11
CA GLU A 73 -21.75 -36.60 -19.90
C GLU A 73 -22.40 -37.23 -18.66
N TRP A 74 -22.51 -38.56 -18.65
CA TRP A 74 -22.98 -39.33 -17.49
C TRP A 74 -21.85 -39.52 -16.48
N TRP A 75 -21.98 -38.90 -15.31
CA TRP A 75 -20.98 -39.02 -14.23
C TRP A 75 -21.59 -39.66 -12.99
N PRO A 76 -20.82 -40.47 -12.23
CA PRO A 76 -21.22 -40.92 -10.91
C PRO A 76 -21.46 -39.74 -9.96
N MET A 77 -22.44 -39.87 -9.07
CA MET A 77 -22.74 -38.85 -8.06
C MET A 77 -21.56 -38.62 -7.11
N GLU A 78 -20.80 -39.67 -6.79
CA GLU A 78 -19.58 -39.57 -5.97
C GLU A 78 -18.46 -38.70 -6.60
N ASP A 79 -18.51 -38.44 -7.91
CA ASP A 79 -17.60 -37.53 -8.62
C ASP A 79 -18.02 -36.06 -8.55
N LEU A 80 -19.14 -35.74 -7.88
CA LEU A 80 -19.65 -34.38 -7.76
C LEU A 80 -19.65 -33.90 -6.31
N ASN A 81 -19.17 -32.67 -6.09
CA ASN A 81 -19.13 -32.06 -4.76
C ASN A 81 -20.53 -31.88 -4.14
N ILE A 82 -21.58 -31.77 -4.97
CA ILE A 82 -22.97 -31.65 -4.48
C ILE A 82 -23.40 -32.90 -3.71
N PHE A 83 -22.97 -34.09 -4.12
CA PHE A 83 -23.29 -35.32 -3.41
C PHE A 83 -22.70 -35.29 -2.00
N HIS A 84 -21.40 -35.04 -1.90
CA HIS A 84 -20.68 -35.01 -0.62
C HIS A 84 -21.11 -33.86 0.31
N LYS A 85 -21.66 -32.77 -0.24
CA LYS A 85 -22.16 -31.64 0.54
C LYS A 85 -23.51 -31.93 1.20
N TYR A 86 -24.40 -32.66 0.51
CA TYR A 86 -25.78 -32.88 0.95
C TYR A 86 -26.05 -34.29 1.46
N CYS A 87 -25.14 -35.25 1.22
CA CYS A 87 -25.29 -36.60 1.73
C CYS A 87 -25.08 -36.60 3.26
N PRO A 88 -25.98 -37.22 4.04
CA PRO A 88 -25.85 -37.27 5.50
C PRO A 88 -24.73 -38.20 5.98
N VAL A 89 -24.19 -39.04 5.09
CA VAL A 89 -23.14 -40.03 5.39
C VAL A 89 -21.91 -39.72 4.54
N GLU A 90 -20.72 -39.85 5.14
CA GLU A 90 -19.48 -39.70 4.39
C GLU A 90 -19.26 -40.89 3.45
N HIS A 91 -19.07 -40.58 2.16
CA HIS A 91 -18.72 -41.54 1.13
C HIS A 91 -17.34 -41.22 0.54
N PRO A 92 -16.59 -42.23 0.05
CA PRO A 92 -15.36 -41.97 -0.67
C PRO A 92 -15.64 -41.10 -1.90
N ARG A 93 -14.79 -40.10 -2.13
CA ARG A 93 -14.89 -39.23 -3.31
C ARG A 93 -14.45 -39.99 -4.54
N GLY A 94 -15.18 -39.83 -5.63
CA GLY A 94 -14.82 -40.39 -6.92
C GLY A 94 -13.53 -39.77 -7.47
N PRO A 95 -12.85 -40.46 -8.41
CA PRO A 95 -11.54 -40.07 -8.92
C PRO A 95 -11.54 -38.70 -9.59
N ARG A 96 -12.64 -38.27 -10.22
CA ARG A 96 -12.71 -36.96 -10.89
C ARG A 96 -12.79 -35.83 -9.88
N LEU A 97 -13.55 -36.03 -8.80
CA LEU A 97 -13.64 -35.03 -7.72
C LEU A 97 -12.31 -34.89 -7.00
N VAL A 98 -11.63 -36.00 -6.73
CA VAL A 98 -10.28 -36.00 -6.12
C VAL A 98 -9.31 -35.21 -6.99
N ALA A 99 -9.19 -35.54 -8.27
CA ALA A 99 -8.28 -34.85 -9.19
C ALA A 99 -8.60 -33.35 -9.33
N ARG A 100 -9.88 -32.96 -9.29
CA ARG A 100 -10.29 -31.55 -9.31
C ARG A 100 -9.86 -30.83 -8.04
N LEU A 101 -10.12 -31.41 -6.87
CA LEU A 101 -9.76 -30.83 -5.58
C LEU A 101 -8.24 -30.71 -5.41
N GLU A 102 -7.47 -31.67 -5.89
CA GLU A 102 -5.99 -31.58 -5.91
C GLU A 102 -5.50 -30.42 -6.77
N ARG A 103 -6.09 -30.21 -7.97
CA ARG A 103 -5.75 -29.06 -8.82
C ARG A 103 -6.13 -27.74 -8.17
N GLU A 104 -7.29 -27.66 -7.52
CA GLU A 104 -7.74 -26.46 -6.80
C GLU A 104 -6.82 -26.18 -5.60
N ARG A 105 -6.42 -27.20 -4.84
CA ARG A 105 -5.45 -27.07 -3.75
C ARG A 105 -4.08 -26.62 -4.24
N ALA A 106 -3.55 -27.23 -5.30
CA ALA A 106 -2.26 -26.84 -5.87
C ALA A 106 -2.28 -25.39 -6.41
N ARG A 107 -3.42 -24.91 -6.92
CA ARG A 107 -3.59 -23.50 -7.30
C ARG A 107 -3.63 -22.58 -6.08
N ALA A 108 -4.39 -22.96 -5.05
CA ALA A 108 -4.49 -22.19 -3.82
C ALA A 108 -3.14 -22.10 -3.08
N GLU A 109 -2.36 -23.18 -3.08
CA GLU A 109 -1.02 -23.21 -2.50
C GLU A 109 -0.07 -22.28 -3.24
N LYS A 110 -0.04 -22.33 -4.58
CA LYS A 110 0.75 -21.39 -5.39
C LYS A 110 0.33 -19.93 -5.20
N GLU A 111 -0.98 -19.68 -5.06
CA GLU A 111 -1.47 -18.32 -4.82
C GLU A 111 -1.08 -17.83 -3.42
N LYS A 112 -1.16 -18.71 -2.42
CA LYS A 112 -0.71 -18.43 -1.07
C LYS A 112 0.80 -18.16 -1.03
N GLU A 113 1.62 -18.96 -1.70
CA GLU A 113 3.06 -18.73 -1.81
C GLU A 113 3.39 -17.36 -2.41
N LYS A 114 2.66 -16.95 -3.45
CA LYS A 114 2.80 -15.60 -4.03
C LYS A 114 2.40 -14.51 -3.04
N GLN A 115 1.29 -14.67 -2.35
CA GLN A 115 0.83 -13.70 -1.34
C GLN A 115 1.82 -13.58 -0.18
N ASP A 116 2.32 -14.71 0.32
CA ASP A 116 3.33 -14.75 1.40
C ASP A 116 4.64 -14.08 0.96
N GLN A 117 5.06 -14.28 -0.30
CA GLN A 117 6.24 -13.62 -0.86
C GLN A 117 6.03 -12.11 -1.00
N MET A 118 4.90 -11.67 -1.56
CA MET A 118 4.56 -10.25 -1.65
C MET A 118 4.51 -9.58 -0.28
N PHE A 119 3.94 -10.26 0.73
CA PHE A 119 3.88 -9.74 2.09
C PHE A 119 5.27 -9.57 2.72
N LYS A 120 6.19 -10.54 2.51
CA LYS A 120 7.59 -10.42 2.97
C LYS A 120 8.32 -9.25 2.31
N GLU A 121 8.12 -9.06 1.00
CA GLU A 121 8.71 -7.94 0.27
C GLU A 121 8.16 -6.58 0.77
N MET A 122 6.86 -6.52 1.05
CA MET A 122 6.23 -5.33 1.62
C MET A 122 6.77 -4.99 3.01
N LEU A 123 6.94 -5.99 3.89
CA LEU A 123 7.52 -5.80 5.22
C LEU A 123 8.99 -5.35 5.15
N ALA A 124 9.78 -5.93 4.25
CA ALA A 124 11.17 -5.52 4.05
C ALA A 124 11.26 -4.07 3.54
N LEU A 125 10.35 -3.68 2.65
CA LEU A 125 10.24 -2.31 2.15
C LEU A 125 9.84 -1.32 3.26
N GLU A 126 8.85 -1.67 4.08
CA GLU A 126 8.45 -0.87 5.24
C GLU A 126 9.61 -0.67 6.21
N GLY A 127 10.36 -1.73 6.53
CA GLY A 127 11.57 -1.65 7.36
C GLY A 127 12.62 -0.73 6.75
N ALA A 128 12.90 -0.84 5.46
CA ALA A 128 13.89 0.00 4.78
C ALA A 128 13.50 1.50 4.72
N ILE A 129 12.20 1.80 4.60
CA ILE A 129 11.68 3.17 4.63
C ILE A 129 11.77 3.74 6.05
N THR A 130 11.31 2.99 7.05
CA THR A 130 11.31 3.43 8.46
C THR A 130 12.72 3.53 9.04
N GLU A 131 13.67 2.68 8.63
CA GLU A 131 15.08 2.79 9.06
C GLU A 131 15.83 3.93 8.33
N GLY A 132 15.29 4.47 7.24
CA GLY A 132 15.81 5.66 6.54
C GLY A 132 16.94 5.38 5.55
N THR A 133 17.42 4.14 5.48
CA THR A 133 18.37 3.66 4.46
C THR A 133 17.76 3.75 3.06
N LEU A 134 16.47 3.41 2.97
CA LEU A 134 15.54 3.66 1.86
C LEU A 134 15.70 5.03 1.20
N MET A 135 15.58 6.05 2.05
CA MET A 135 15.52 7.44 1.65
C MET A 135 16.87 7.94 1.14
N HIS A 136 17.97 7.60 1.81
CA HIS A 136 19.29 8.07 1.38
C HIS A 136 19.66 7.55 -0.01
N ASP A 137 19.44 6.26 -0.25
CA ASP A 137 19.77 5.64 -1.53
C ASP A 137 18.81 6.15 -2.64
N SER A 138 17.51 6.21 -2.35
CA SER A 138 16.51 6.65 -3.33
C SER A 138 16.67 8.11 -3.76
N TYR A 139 17.19 8.96 -2.87
CA TYR A 139 17.43 10.37 -3.15
C TYR A 139 18.89 10.67 -3.51
N GLU A 140 19.74 9.65 -3.59
CA GLU A 140 21.19 9.79 -3.80
C GLU A 140 21.81 10.83 -2.85
N LEU A 141 21.45 10.76 -1.57
CA LEU A 141 21.91 11.68 -0.53
C LEU A 141 23.07 11.06 0.23
N ALA A 142 24.11 11.86 0.49
CA ALA A 142 25.16 11.43 1.39
C ALA A 142 24.61 11.27 2.83
N ASP A 143 25.11 10.27 3.54
CA ASP A 143 24.80 10.08 4.95
C ASP A 143 25.34 11.28 5.77
N LEU A 144 24.51 11.80 6.67
CA LEU A 144 24.94 12.85 7.60
C LEU A 144 26.17 12.42 8.41
N SER A 145 26.30 11.13 8.73
CA SER A 145 27.47 10.58 9.44
C SER A 145 28.78 10.79 8.67
N GLN A 146 28.73 10.79 7.34
CA GLN A 146 29.88 11.03 6.47
C GLN A 146 30.10 12.54 6.30
N ILE A 147 29.03 13.31 6.08
CA ILE A 147 29.09 14.77 5.88
C ILE A 147 29.82 15.46 7.05
N VAL A 148 29.46 15.11 8.29
CA VAL A 148 30.03 15.78 9.48
C VAL A 148 31.50 15.46 9.74
N THR A 149 32.09 14.51 9.01
CA THR A 149 33.53 14.22 9.09
C THR A 149 34.37 15.10 8.17
N ALA A 150 33.74 15.84 7.25
CA ALA A 150 34.45 16.70 6.32
C ALA A 150 35.08 17.92 7.04
N PRO A 151 36.28 18.37 6.61
CA PRO A 151 36.95 19.51 7.23
C PRO A 151 36.09 20.79 7.19
N GLY A 152 36.02 21.50 8.32
CA GLY A 152 35.29 22.76 8.41
C GLY A 152 33.79 22.64 8.64
N VAL A 153 33.24 21.42 8.63
CA VAL A 153 31.84 21.17 8.98
C VAL A 153 31.66 21.22 10.49
N SER A 154 30.82 22.14 10.97
CA SER A 154 30.45 22.21 12.39
C SER A 154 29.26 21.30 12.74
N GLY A 155 28.45 20.98 11.75
CA GLY A 155 27.41 19.96 11.83
C GLY A 155 26.46 20.00 10.64
N ALA A 156 25.56 19.03 10.60
CA ALA A 156 24.58 18.89 9.54
C ALA A 156 23.23 18.43 10.09
N THR A 157 22.17 18.79 9.40
CA THR A 157 20.81 18.40 9.75
C THR A 157 20.00 18.11 8.50
N ARG A 158 19.00 17.24 8.67
CA ARG A 158 18.11 16.81 7.60
C ARG A 158 16.69 16.73 8.13
N LEU A 159 15.77 17.37 7.43
CA LEU A 159 14.34 17.20 7.62
C LEU A 159 13.78 16.46 6.41
N ILE A 160 13.11 15.35 6.67
CA ILE A 160 12.42 14.54 5.67
C ILE A 160 10.93 14.74 5.89
N VAL A 161 10.23 15.26 4.89
CA VAL A 161 8.78 15.47 4.90
C VAL A 161 8.12 14.36 4.08
N LEU A 162 7.21 13.63 4.73
CA LEU A 162 6.58 12.41 4.23
C LEU A 162 5.04 12.56 4.17
N PRO A 163 4.48 13.23 3.16
CA PRO A 163 3.04 13.31 2.99
C PRO A 163 2.44 11.97 2.54
N SER A 164 1.27 11.58 3.06
CA SER A 164 0.64 10.29 2.75
C SER A 164 0.22 10.12 1.29
N PHE A 165 -0.04 11.21 0.55
CA PHE A 165 -0.59 11.18 -0.81
C PHE A 165 0.08 12.16 -1.78
N ALA A 166 1.25 12.69 -1.42
CA ALA A 166 1.97 13.64 -2.26
C ALA A 166 3.44 13.24 -2.40
N GLY A 167 4.13 14.03 -3.20
CA GLY A 167 5.58 14.01 -3.28
C GLY A 167 6.23 14.24 -1.92
N GLU A 168 7.41 13.68 -1.77
CA GLU A 168 8.23 13.81 -0.58
C GLU A 168 9.32 14.87 -0.82
N VAL A 169 9.75 15.51 0.26
CA VAL A 169 10.77 16.55 0.24
C VAL A 169 11.81 16.25 1.30
N VAL A 170 13.09 16.32 0.92
CA VAL A 170 14.22 16.20 1.84
C VAL A 170 15.00 17.49 1.83
N LEU A 171 15.13 18.11 3.00
CA LEU A 171 15.85 19.35 3.21
C LEU A 171 17.11 19.05 4.00
N THR A 172 18.29 19.26 3.42
CA THR A 172 19.59 19.03 4.07
C THR A 172 20.33 20.34 4.22
N PHE A 173 20.82 20.62 5.43
CA PHE A 173 21.60 21.80 5.77
C PHE A 173 22.94 21.38 6.36
N VAL A 174 24.02 21.94 5.84
CA VAL A 174 25.38 21.66 6.30
C VAL A 174 26.05 22.97 6.65
N CYS A 175 26.43 23.14 7.91
CA CYS A 175 27.13 24.33 8.37
C CYS A 175 28.64 24.14 8.18
N VAL A 176 29.22 24.94 7.27
CA VAL A 176 30.63 24.88 6.87
C VAL A 176 31.28 26.23 7.11
N GLY A 177 32.18 26.30 8.11
CA GLY A 177 32.85 27.55 8.49
C GLY A 177 31.85 28.66 8.81
N SER A 178 31.83 29.71 7.99
CA SER A 178 30.93 30.87 8.11
C SER A 178 29.71 30.82 7.16
N SER A 179 29.42 29.66 6.59
CA SER A 179 28.35 29.49 5.59
C SER A 179 27.49 28.26 5.90
N VAL A 180 26.31 28.22 5.29
CA VAL A 180 25.41 27.06 5.31
C VAL A 180 25.12 26.65 3.88
N GLU A 181 25.43 25.40 3.57
CA GLU A 181 25.07 24.75 2.32
C GLU A 181 23.69 24.12 2.49
N ILE A 182 22.81 24.36 1.52
CA ILE A 182 21.42 23.93 1.53
C ILE A 182 21.18 23.08 0.30
N GLU A 183 20.67 21.87 0.50
CA GLU A 183 20.24 20.96 -0.55
C GLU A 183 18.78 20.57 -0.32
N ILE A 184 17.93 20.86 -1.30
CA ILE A 184 16.54 20.40 -1.34
C ILE A 184 16.45 19.30 -2.39
N ALA A 185 15.94 18.14 -2.00
CA ALA A 185 15.67 17.04 -2.91
C ALA A 185 14.17 16.70 -2.87
N GLU A 186 13.51 16.82 -4.01
CA GLU A 186 12.06 16.65 -4.15
C GLU A 186 11.74 15.52 -5.12
N ARG A 187 10.62 14.85 -4.92
CA ARG A 187 10.06 13.93 -5.91
C ARG A 187 8.55 13.99 -5.91
N GLU A 188 7.92 13.60 -7.02
CA GLU A 188 6.47 13.71 -7.18
C GLU A 188 5.71 12.51 -6.60
N LEU A 189 6.33 11.33 -6.58
CA LEU A 189 5.77 10.11 -6.01
C LEU A 189 6.55 9.72 -4.77
N SER A 190 5.91 9.43 -3.64
CA SER A 190 6.60 9.03 -2.38
C SER A 190 7.37 7.70 -2.50
N THR A 191 8.33 7.46 -1.60
CA THR A 191 9.23 6.27 -1.60
C THR A 191 8.42 5.01 -1.49
N TRP A 192 7.42 5.03 -0.61
CA TRP A 192 6.44 3.97 -0.50
C TRP A 192 5.76 3.65 -1.83
N TYR A 193 5.17 4.66 -2.50
CA TYR A 193 4.45 4.40 -3.75
C TYR A 193 5.35 4.06 -4.92
N ALA A 194 6.54 4.64 -5.02
CA ALA A 194 7.49 4.30 -6.07
C ALA A 194 7.94 2.85 -5.96
N SER A 195 8.31 2.40 -4.76
CA SER A 195 8.73 1.03 -4.52
C SER A 195 7.58 0.04 -4.64
N MET A 196 6.39 0.36 -4.11
CA MET A 196 5.20 -0.46 -4.33
C MET A 196 4.86 -0.57 -5.81
N ALA A 197 4.88 0.54 -6.55
CA ALA A 197 4.56 0.52 -7.97
C ALA A 197 5.60 -0.25 -8.77
N GLN A 198 6.88 -0.26 -8.39
CA GLN A 198 7.89 -1.12 -9.02
C GLN A 198 7.63 -2.61 -8.74
N SER A 199 7.24 -2.96 -7.52
CA SER A 199 6.95 -4.36 -7.13
C SER A 199 5.62 -4.87 -7.69
N LEU A 200 4.63 -3.99 -7.82
CA LEU A 200 3.26 -4.32 -8.24
C LEU A 200 2.97 -4.01 -9.72
N ALA A 201 3.84 -3.25 -10.41
CA ALA A 201 3.66 -2.93 -11.82
C ALA A 201 3.47 -4.24 -12.58
N PRO A 202 2.34 -4.42 -13.28
CA PRO A 202 2.17 -5.56 -14.17
C PRO A 202 3.33 -5.54 -15.16
N LYS A 203 4.06 -6.66 -15.28
CA LYS A 203 5.08 -6.83 -16.32
C LYS A 203 4.54 -6.56 -17.73
N ASP A 204 3.21 -6.59 -17.86
CA ASP A 204 2.45 -6.41 -19.09
C ASP A 204 1.94 -4.97 -19.30
N ASN A 205 2.27 -4.01 -18.42
CA ASN A 205 1.91 -2.59 -18.58
C ASN A 205 3.15 -1.66 -18.55
N PRO A 206 3.88 -1.55 -19.69
CA PRO A 206 5.09 -0.74 -19.78
C PRO A 206 4.82 0.77 -19.59
N GLU A 207 3.66 1.28 -20.01
CA GLU A 207 3.32 2.70 -19.85
C GLU A 207 3.22 3.11 -18.37
N LEU A 208 2.65 2.24 -17.53
CA LEU A 208 2.60 2.47 -16.09
C LEU A 208 4.01 2.42 -15.48
N ALA A 209 4.85 1.47 -15.92
CA ALA A 209 6.22 1.35 -15.44
C ALA A 209 7.06 2.60 -15.79
N ASP A 210 6.96 3.09 -17.03
CA ASP A 210 7.68 4.30 -17.47
C ASP A 210 7.22 5.53 -16.68
N ARG A 211 5.92 5.66 -16.43
CA ARG A 211 5.37 6.77 -15.64
C ARG A 211 5.81 6.71 -14.17
N VAL A 212 5.91 5.52 -13.58
CA VAL A 212 6.44 5.34 -12.22
C VAL A 212 7.91 5.77 -12.17
N VAL A 213 8.72 5.38 -13.15
CA VAL A 213 10.12 5.81 -13.25
C VAL A 213 10.22 7.34 -13.36
N GLU A 214 9.41 7.95 -14.20
CA GLU A 214 9.38 9.41 -14.38
C GLU A 214 9.04 10.14 -13.07
N LEU A 215 7.95 9.74 -12.40
CA LEU A 215 7.49 10.37 -11.16
C LEU A 215 8.40 10.10 -9.95
N SER A 216 9.25 9.06 -10.05
CA SER A 216 10.25 8.72 -9.04
C SER A 216 11.56 9.48 -9.22
N LYS A 217 11.73 10.27 -10.30
CA LYS A 217 12.94 11.07 -10.51
C LYS A 217 13.06 12.15 -9.43
N VAL A 218 14.25 12.24 -8.86
CA VAL A 218 14.57 13.20 -7.82
C VAL A 218 15.05 14.50 -8.48
N LYS A 219 14.42 15.61 -8.12
CA LYS A 219 14.82 16.97 -8.51
C LYS A 219 15.60 17.57 -7.35
N LYS A 220 16.83 18.01 -7.60
CA LYS A 220 17.69 18.62 -6.57
C LYS A 220 17.91 20.10 -6.85
N LYS A 221 17.80 20.92 -5.82
CA LYS A 221 18.17 22.34 -5.81
C LYS A 221 19.24 22.56 -4.74
N LYS A 222 20.19 23.46 -5.00
CA LYS A 222 21.27 23.78 -4.07
C LYS A 222 21.49 25.28 -3.98
N ALA A 223 21.83 25.74 -2.78
CA ALA A 223 22.28 27.09 -2.55
C ALA A 223 23.29 27.12 -1.40
N THR A 224 23.99 28.24 -1.27
CA THR A 224 24.87 28.53 -0.15
C THR A 224 24.49 29.90 0.38
N LEU A 225 24.30 29.98 1.69
CA LEU A 225 24.06 31.22 2.41
C LEU A 225 25.23 31.52 3.34
N ASP A 226 25.56 32.80 3.50
CA ASP A 226 26.42 33.21 4.61
C ASP A 226 25.64 33.11 5.92
N LEU A 227 26.30 32.72 7.01
CA LEU A 227 25.66 32.62 8.33
C LEU A 227 25.01 33.93 8.77
N GLU A 228 25.54 35.08 8.36
CA GLU A 228 24.99 36.40 8.70
C GLU A 228 23.61 36.65 8.10
N GLN A 229 23.30 35.98 6.98
CA GLN A 229 22.01 36.06 6.31
C GLN A 229 20.93 35.28 7.05
N LEU A 230 21.30 34.35 7.93
CA LEU A 230 20.37 33.61 8.76
C LEU A 230 19.81 34.48 9.92
N PRO A 231 18.61 34.16 10.43
CA PRO A 231 18.06 34.76 11.63
C PRO A 231 19.04 34.67 12.81
N GLU A 232 19.03 35.64 13.73
CA GLU A 232 20.02 35.72 14.81
C GLU A 232 20.15 34.41 15.62
N GLY A 233 19.03 33.75 15.90
CA GLY A 233 18.98 32.44 16.58
C GLY A 233 19.51 31.26 15.76
N ALA A 234 19.79 31.44 14.47
CA ALA A 234 20.29 30.43 13.55
C ALA A 234 21.75 30.67 13.11
N ARG A 235 22.34 31.82 13.45
CA ARG A 235 23.72 32.18 13.06
C ARG A 235 24.80 31.33 13.73
N ALA A 236 24.44 30.58 14.77
CA ALA A 236 25.33 29.68 15.46
C ALA A 236 24.74 28.26 15.46
N TRP A 237 25.54 27.30 14.99
CA TRP A 237 25.12 25.90 14.93
C TRP A 237 24.67 25.33 16.29
N SER A 238 25.33 25.74 17.38
CA SER A 238 24.95 25.34 18.74
C SER A 238 23.51 25.74 19.09
N THR A 239 23.06 26.89 18.60
CA THR A 239 21.70 27.37 18.87
C THR A 239 20.67 26.51 18.14
N PHE A 240 20.94 26.15 16.88
CA PHE A 240 20.10 25.20 16.15
C PHE A 240 20.01 23.85 16.88
N VAL A 241 21.15 23.31 17.34
CA VAL A 241 21.17 22.05 18.11
C VAL A 241 20.29 22.15 19.36
N SER A 242 20.34 23.25 20.10
CA SER A 242 19.47 23.44 21.27
C SER A 242 17.99 23.54 20.91
N ILE A 243 17.63 24.17 19.79
CA ILE A 243 16.24 24.19 19.28
C ILE A 243 15.80 22.76 18.95
N ALA A 244 16.64 22.02 18.22
CA ALA A 244 16.40 20.64 17.83
C ALA A 244 16.22 19.70 19.05
N GLU A 245 17.08 19.83 20.06
CA GLU A 245 16.98 19.08 21.32
C GLU A 245 15.70 19.43 22.09
N SER A 246 15.27 20.70 22.06
CA SER A 246 14.02 21.13 22.70
C SER A 246 12.77 20.60 21.99
N ALA A 247 12.86 20.37 20.67
CA ALA A 247 11.81 19.71 19.91
C ALA A 247 11.71 18.22 20.28
N GLY A 248 12.84 17.57 20.51
CA GLY A 248 12.90 16.23 21.09
C GLY A 248 12.09 15.18 20.33
N ASP A 249 11.85 14.06 20.99
CA ASP A 249 11.00 13.00 20.46
C ASP A 249 9.55 13.30 20.83
N TYR A 250 8.71 13.54 19.82
CA TYR A 250 7.30 13.81 20.01
C TYR A 250 6.50 12.57 19.66
N THR A 251 6.41 11.65 20.61
CA THR A 251 5.49 10.53 20.50
C THR A 251 4.09 11.06 20.78
N PHE A 252 3.32 11.38 19.73
CA PHE A 252 1.88 11.48 19.89
C PHE A 252 1.43 10.12 20.46
N GLN A 253 0.90 10.12 21.69
CA GLN A 253 0.14 8.97 22.18
C GLN A 253 -1.11 8.88 21.30
N LEU A 254 -0.97 8.20 20.17
CA LEU A 254 -2.09 7.78 19.35
C LEU A 254 -3.05 7.05 20.27
N ALA A 255 -4.23 7.63 20.50
CA ALA A 255 -5.38 6.82 20.82
C ALA A 255 -5.42 5.70 19.76
N PRO A 256 -5.49 4.42 20.15
CA PRO A 256 -5.33 3.26 19.25
C PRO A 256 -6.23 3.26 18.00
N ASP A 257 -7.20 4.16 17.96
CA ASP A 257 -8.30 4.20 16.99
C ASP A 257 -8.09 5.22 15.86
N ILE A 258 -6.98 5.98 15.88
CA ILE A 258 -6.69 7.05 14.92
C ILE A 258 -5.42 6.69 14.13
N ALA A 259 -5.36 5.50 13.53
CA ALA A 259 -4.41 5.23 12.46
C ALA A 259 -4.80 6.09 11.23
N MET A 260 -4.43 7.37 11.25
CA MET A 260 -4.77 8.30 10.18
C MET A 260 -3.94 7.93 8.96
N MET A 261 -4.60 7.29 8.00
CA MET A 261 -4.06 7.04 6.67
C MET A 261 -3.83 8.34 5.89
N ASP A 262 -4.31 9.47 6.40
CA ASP A 262 -4.16 10.82 5.88
C ASP A 262 -3.33 11.70 6.83
N GLY A 263 -2.16 12.14 6.36
CA GLY A 263 -1.27 12.90 7.20
C GLY A 263 0.03 13.35 6.55
N THR A 264 0.86 14.01 7.34
CA THR A 264 2.26 14.27 6.99
C THR A 264 3.13 13.80 8.14
N GLY A 265 3.98 12.82 7.82
CA GLY A 265 5.06 12.38 8.67
C GLY A 265 6.28 13.28 8.49
N TYR A 266 7.09 13.37 9.53
CA TYR A 266 8.36 14.07 9.48
C TYR A 266 9.41 13.18 10.13
N ARG A 267 10.62 13.16 9.57
CA ARG A 267 11.79 12.61 10.23
C ARG A 267 12.88 13.65 10.27
N HIS A 268 13.37 13.93 11.46
CA HIS A 268 14.35 14.98 11.69
C HIS A 268 15.63 14.39 12.25
N GLN A 269 16.73 14.68 11.57
CA GLN A 269 18.05 14.17 11.89
C GLN A 269 19.01 15.33 12.15
N VAL A 270 19.80 15.22 13.22
CA VAL A 270 20.87 16.16 13.53
C VAL A 270 22.13 15.39 13.86
N ARG A 271 23.24 15.79 13.24
CA ARG A 271 24.56 15.22 13.51
C ARG A 271 25.57 16.33 13.70
N ASN A 272 26.39 16.19 14.73
CA ASN A 272 27.66 16.89 14.87
C ASN A 272 28.64 15.96 15.62
N GLY A 273 29.88 16.41 15.87
CA GLY A 273 30.88 15.58 16.57
C GLY A 273 30.51 15.11 17.99
N LYS A 274 29.39 15.58 18.57
CA LYS A 274 28.89 15.26 19.92
C LYS A 274 27.43 14.80 19.95
N THR A 275 26.58 15.37 19.10
CA THR A 275 25.13 15.16 19.08
C THR A 275 24.77 14.23 17.94
N ILE A 276 23.96 13.22 18.28
CA ILE A 276 23.32 12.31 17.34
C ILE A 276 21.84 12.31 17.67
N MET A 277 21.02 12.82 16.77
CA MET A 277 19.57 12.83 16.90
C MET A 277 18.92 12.30 15.62
N ASP A 278 17.89 11.46 15.79
CA ASP A 278 17.03 10.93 14.74
C ASP A 278 15.66 10.71 15.39
N VAL A 279 14.70 11.56 15.05
CA VAL A 279 13.37 11.58 15.67
C VAL A 279 12.28 11.63 14.60
N GLU A 280 11.14 11.02 14.90
CA GLU A 280 10.01 10.94 14.00
C GLU A 280 8.79 11.64 14.60
N TRP A 281 8.09 12.39 13.76
CA TRP A 281 6.87 13.10 14.12
C TRP A 281 5.78 12.81 13.11
N SER A 282 4.53 13.01 13.51
CA SER A 282 3.40 12.81 12.61
C SER A 282 2.27 13.76 12.97
N ASN A 283 1.61 14.31 11.95
CA ASN A 283 0.37 15.10 12.08
C ASN A 283 0.48 16.23 13.11
N LEU A 284 1.62 16.93 13.09
CA LEU A 284 1.90 18.04 13.98
C LEU A 284 0.87 19.16 13.79
N GLN A 285 0.33 19.67 14.91
CA GLN A 285 -0.62 20.77 14.93
C GLN A 285 -0.38 21.69 16.13
N GLY A 286 -0.71 22.96 15.97
CA GLY A 286 -0.59 23.98 17.01
C GLY A 286 0.80 24.59 17.13
N ASP A 287 0.96 25.46 18.13
CA ASP A 287 2.22 26.17 18.38
C ASP A 287 3.13 25.34 19.30
N ILE A 288 3.76 24.32 18.69
CA ILE A 288 4.66 23.38 19.37
C ILE A 288 6.09 23.48 18.82
N PRO A 289 7.13 23.10 19.60
CA PRO A 289 8.52 23.24 19.20
C PRO A 289 8.88 22.63 17.84
N GLN A 290 8.26 21.51 17.47
CA GLN A 290 8.49 20.81 16.20
C GLN A 290 8.00 21.62 15.00
N VAL A 291 6.83 22.27 15.13
CA VAL A 291 6.28 23.14 14.07
C VAL A 291 7.19 24.35 13.86
N ARG A 292 7.61 25.02 14.94
CA ARG A 292 8.55 26.15 14.86
C ARG A 292 9.89 25.77 14.24
N LEU A 293 10.35 24.55 14.51
CA LEU A 293 11.56 24.01 13.91
C LEU A 293 11.36 23.81 12.41
N ILE A 294 10.23 23.23 11.96
CA ILE A 294 9.89 23.12 10.53
C ILE A 294 9.83 24.50 9.87
N ASP A 295 9.21 25.50 10.51
CA ASP A 295 9.17 26.87 10.01
C ASP A 295 10.58 27.46 9.82
N THR A 296 11.54 27.06 10.67
CA THR A 296 12.96 27.47 10.53
C THR A 296 13.59 26.92 9.26
N TYR A 297 13.26 25.68 8.88
CA TYR A 297 13.72 25.08 7.62
C TYR A 297 13.16 25.83 6.41
N ASP A 298 11.86 26.16 6.44
CA ASP A 298 11.19 26.89 5.37
C ASP A 298 11.75 28.31 5.23
N GLU A 299 12.00 28.99 6.35
CA GLU A 299 12.63 30.32 6.36
C GLU A 299 14.02 30.28 5.71
N TRP A 300 14.85 29.29 6.05
CA TRP A 300 16.18 29.16 5.47
C TRP A 300 16.13 28.84 3.97
N CYS A 301 15.18 28.01 3.53
CA CYS A 301 14.95 27.75 2.10
C CYS A 301 14.49 29.01 1.37
N GLY A 302 13.62 29.81 1.98
CA GLY A 302 13.15 31.08 1.44
C GLY A 302 14.27 32.11 1.28
N LEU A 303 15.14 32.25 2.29
CA LEU A 303 16.33 33.11 2.23
C LEU A 303 17.29 32.68 1.11
N ALA A 304 17.39 31.37 0.86
CA ALA A 304 18.20 30.79 -0.20
C ALA A 304 17.57 30.93 -1.61
N GLY A 305 16.34 31.42 -1.72
CA GLY A 305 15.59 31.48 -2.97
C GLY A 305 15.26 30.10 -3.54
N LEU A 306 15.08 29.10 -2.67
CA LEU A 306 14.83 27.71 -3.04
C LEU A 306 13.36 27.26 -2.89
N SER A 307 12.51 28.14 -2.34
CA SER A 307 11.07 27.93 -2.15
C SER A 307 10.25 27.97 -3.43
#